data_AF-A0A3S8T4S5-F1
#
_entry.id   AF-A0A3S8T4S5-F1
#
_cell.length_a   1.000
_cell.length_b   1.000
_cell.length_c   1.000
_cell.angle_alpha   90.00
_cell.angle_beta   90.00
_cell.angle_gamma   90.00
#
_symmetry.space_group_name_H-M   'P 1'
#
loop_
_entity.id
_entity.type
_entity.pdbx_description
1 polymer ?
#
loop_
_entity_poly.entity_id
_entity_poly.type
_entity_poly.pdbx_seq_one_letter_code
_entity_poly.pdbx_strand_id
1 'polypeptide(L)'
;MLTKIILLVSTINTGDIANANATLNSLTDELKKNEVINIDANGIDKDIASIYQRATAKQEEKYLILAIGEKGGHALDYLSKNNLINPENSYVYWSMHQYTDLINEHKRLHLNHIMIPETALNFAKQEIVRKVPNSTLTFAVPTSNPSEQELQKAYNNWDISDKPALEGKYIIVMLPGDAPDAEGNIRCFTKKSAEDLFVKVKALWDKTGKDSTIIVQNGPRTGKHDPSSKDLKHPQVICTHEYKKGEDELQAVDQVSKHFTELLAKNKINYKFFNFTFQIDGEKKVAQSVFNPLLYLATKNNHNYFILPGESVSMIGQIPLYLSPSQVLVFKPDSMNESHQTILDLGFKRGYVSCFADNGSVINPENATKRSADDAVQVARDIEQGYERKFSNAKFHSI
;
A
#
# COMPACT_ATOMS: atom_id res chain seq x y z
N MET A 1 16.43 24.05 15.13
CA MET A 1 15.43 23.07 15.60
C MET A 1 14.28 23.11 14.62
N LEU A 2 13.80 21.96 14.11
CA LEU A 2 12.54 21.95 13.33
C LEU A 2 11.43 22.46 14.24
N THR A 3 10.63 23.40 13.74
CA THR A 3 9.50 23.94 14.53
C THR A 3 8.15 23.57 13.95
N LYS A 4 8.07 23.27 12.64
CA LYS A 4 6.80 23.07 11.92
C LYS A 4 6.92 22.13 10.73
N ILE A 5 5.84 21.42 10.44
CA ILE A 5 5.66 20.63 9.21
C ILE A 5 4.50 21.22 8.42
N ILE A 6 4.74 21.59 7.16
CA ILE A 6 3.71 22.02 6.21
C ILE A 6 3.40 20.84 5.31
N LEU A 7 2.21 20.27 5.43
CA LEU A 7 1.75 19.14 4.64
C LEU A 7 0.92 19.64 3.46
N LEU A 8 1.37 19.36 2.23
CA LEU A 8 0.63 19.62 0.99
C LEU A 8 0.13 18.27 0.45
N VAL A 9 -1.16 17.98 0.61
CA VAL A 9 -1.75 16.68 0.27
C VAL A 9 -3.16 16.84 -0.29
N SER A 10 -3.55 15.97 -1.23
CA SER A 10 -4.94 15.89 -1.68
C SER A 10 -5.80 15.19 -0.62
N THR A 11 -6.83 15.85 -0.10
CA THR A 11 -7.72 15.25 0.92
C THR A 11 -8.74 14.26 0.36
N ILE A 12 -8.83 14.11 -0.96
CA ILE A 12 -9.76 13.18 -1.63
C ILE A 12 -9.04 11.92 -2.14
N ASN A 13 -7.71 11.93 -2.26
CA ASN A 13 -6.93 10.78 -2.65
C ASN A 13 -6.49 9.98 -1.41
N THR A 14 -7.18 8.86 -1.16
CA THR A 14 -6.92 8.01 0.01
C THR A 14 -5.52 7.41 0.03
N GLY A 15 -4.91 7.16 -1.14
CA GLY A 15 -3.53 6.67 -1.23
C GLY A 15 -2.52 7.73 -0.78
N ASP A 16 -2.71 8.98 -1.20
CA ASP A 16 -1.85 10.09 -0.80
C ASP A 16 -1.99 10.37 0.70
N ILE A 17 -3.20 10.31 1.25
CA ILE A 17 -3.44 10.42 2.70
C ILE A 17 -2.74 9.29 3.47
N ALA A 18 -2.84 8.05 2.99
CA ALA A 18 -2.18 6.92 3.64
C ALA A 18 -0.65 7.08 3.66
N ASN A 19 -0.07 7.54 2.56
CA ASN A 19 1.36 7.85 2.43
C ASN A 19 1.79 8.99 3.36
N ALA A 20 1.01 10.09 3.39
CA ALA A 20 1.25 11.21 4.30
C ALA A 20 1.26 10.76 5.76
N ASN A 21 0.21 10.03 6.17
CA ASN A 21 0.07 9.52 7.54
C ASN A 21 1.18 8.53 7.90
N ALA A 22 1.52 7.60 7.00
CA ALA A 22 2.58 6.63 7.23
C ALA A 22 3.94 7.32 7.44
N THR A 23 4.25 8.30 6.59
CA THR A 23 5.47 9.10 6.69
C THR A 23 5.50 9.88 8.01
N LEU A 24 4.45 10.65 8.31
CA LEU A 24 4.34 11.45 9.55
C LEU A 24 4.43 10.59 10.81
N ASN A 25 3.74 9.44 10.84
CA ASN A 25 3.77 8.52 11.97
C ASN A 25 5.12 7.83 12.16
N SER A 26 5.97 7.80 11.12
CA SER A 26 7.30 7.21 11.16
C SER A 26 8.40 8.22 11.51
N LEU A 27 8.14 9.52 11.39
CA LEU A 27 9.07 10.55 11.88
C LEU A 27 9.27 10.41 13.39
N THR A 28 10.46 10.76 13.88
CA THR A 28 10.83 10.75 15.30
C THR A 28 9.92 11.64 16.14
N ASP A 29 9.84 11.35 17.43
CA ASP A 29 9.04 12.13 18.38
C ASP A 29 9.48 13.60 18.46
N GLU A 30 10.76 13.90 18.15
CA GLU A 30 11.26 15.28 18.07
C GLU A 30 10.67 16.04 16.87
N LEU A 31 10.47 15.37 15.74
CA LEU A 31 9.77 15.98 14.60
C LEU A 31 8.25 15.96 14.75
N LYS A 32 7.67 14.95 15.42
CA LYS A 32 6.23 14.82 15.67
C LYS A 32 5.66 15.83 16.67
N LYS A 33 6.48 16.34 17.60
CA LYS A 33 6.05 17.40 18.55
C LYS A 33 5.80 18.75 17.89
N ASN A 34 6.14 18.88 16.61
CA ASN A 34 5.96 20.11 15.86
C ASN A 34 4.53 20.29 15.38
N GLU A 35 4.13 21.55 15.21
CA GLU A 35 2.85 21.90 14.62
C GLU A 35 2.80 21.38 13.17
N VAL A 36 1.81 20.54 12.86
CA VAL A 36 1.52 20.07 11.50
C VAL A 36 0.42 20.92 10.91
N ILE A 37 0.74 21.69 9.87
CA ILE A 37 -0.20 22.55 9.15
C ILE A 37 -0.56 21.86 7.85
N ASN A 38 -1.79 21.38 7.76
CA ASN A 38 -2.32 20.72 6.57
C ASN A 38 -2.91 21.74 5.59
N ILE A 39 -2.46 21.71 4.35
CA ILE A 39 -2.97 22.50 3.24
C ILE A 39 -3.50 21.54 2.18
N ASP A 40 -4.81 21.61 1.93
CA ASP A 40 -5.44 20.80 0.88
C ASP A 40 -4.94 21.21 -0.51
N ALA A 41 -4.36 20.26 -1.23
CA ALA A 41 -3.81 20.46 -2.56
C ALA A 41 -4.82 20.20 -3.70
N ASN A 42 -6.11 20.02 -3.38
CA ASN A 42 -7.16 19.79 -4.38
C ASN A 42 -7.44 21.01 -5.27
N GLY A 43 -7.31 22.22 -4.74
CA GLY A 43 -7.42 23.49 -5.48
C GLY A 43 -6.07 24.20 -5.53
N ILE A 44 -5.62 24.64 -6.71
CA ILE A 44 -4.39 25.44 -6.86
C ILE A 44 -4.82 26.92 -6.98
N ASP A 45 -5.04 27.58 -5.85
CA ASP A 45 -5.50 28.97 -5.84
C ASP A 45 -4.87 29.82 -4.71
N LYS A 46 -5.43 31.00 -4.50
CA LYS A 46 -4.97 31.99 -3.51
C LYS A 46 -5.02 31.46 -2.07
N ASP A 47 -5.84 30.46 -1.78
CA ASP A 47 -6.02 29.97 -0.42
C ASP A 47 -4.77 29.22 0.05
N ILE A 48 -4.13 28.41 -0.82
CA ILE A 48 -2.84 27.76 -0.54
C ILE A 48 -1.78 28.79 -0.15
N ALA A 49 -1.62 29.85 -0.95
CA ALA A 49 -0.61 30.89 -0.68
C ALA A 49 -0.88 31.59 0.66
N SER A 50 -2.15 31.93 0.95
CA SER A 50 -2.51 32.62 2.19
C SER A 50 -2.26 31.77 3.44
N ILE A 51 -2.60 30.47 3.39
CA ILE A 51 -2.37 29.54 4.49
C ILE A 51 -0.87 29.33 4.69
N TYR A 52 -0.13 29.11 3.60
CA TYR A 52 1.31 28.95 3.63
C TYR A 52 2.00 30.18 4.23
N GLN A 53 1.68 31.39 3.76
CA GLN A 53 2.28 32.63 4.26
C GLN A 53 1.98 32.85 5.76
N ARG A 54 0.77 32.52 6.23
CA ARG A 54 0.44 32.56 7.66
C ARG A 54 1.28 31.55 8.45
N ALA A 55 1.43 30.34 7.93
CA ALA A 55 2.23 29.27 8.55
C ALA A 55 3.71 29.66 8.70
N THR A 56 4.25 30.36 7.69
CA THR A 56 5.67 30.75 7.59
C THR A 56 5.96 32.22 7.92
N ALA A 57 5.03 32.92 8.59
CA ALA A 57 5.16 34.36 8.83
C ALA A 57 6.41 34.74 9.65
N LYS A 58 6.90 33.83 10.49
CA LYS A 58 8.13 34.01 11.28
C LYS A 58 9.35 33.59 10.46
N GLN A 59 10.09 34.57 9.96
CA GLN A 59 11.20 34.37 9.03
C GLN A 59 12.44 33.65 9.60
N GLU A 60 12.52 33.38 10.90
CA GLU A 60 13.68 32.69 11.50
C GLU A 60 13.41 31.20 11.77
N GLU A 61 12.15 30.76 11.66
CA GLU A 61 11.75 29.38 11.95
C GLU A 61 12.15 28.45 10.80
N LYS A 62 12.79 27.31 11.13
CA LYS A 62 13.12 26.25 10.17
C LYS A 62 11.96 25.26 10.10
N TYR A 63 11.53 24.91 8.89
CA TYR A 63 10.34 24.08 8.66
C TYR A 63 10.57 23.03 7.57
N LEU A 64 9.74 22.01 7.59
CA LEU A 64 9.70 20.92 6.61
C LEU A 64 8.46 21.07 5.75
N ILE A 65 8.60 21.10 4.42
CA ILE A 65 7.48 20.99 3.50
C ILE A 65 7.40 19.54 3.03
N LEU A 66 6.29 18.87 3.34
CA LEU A 66 5.94 17.54 2.85
C LEU A 66 4.91 17.67 1.73
N ALA A 67 5.36 17.61 0.48
CA ALA A 67 4.48 17.45 -0.66
C ALA A 67 4.20 15.96 -0.89
N ILE A 68 2.94 15.56 -0.96
CA ILE A 68 2.54 14.17 -1.17
C ILE A 68 1.65 14.05 -2.40
N GLY A 69 1.98 13.09 -3.27
CA GLY A 69 1.27 12.83 -4.51
C GLY A 69 1.49 13.90 -5.58
N GLU A 70 0.80 13.73 -6.71
CA GLU A 70 0.86 14.68 -7.84
C GLU A 70 0.33 16.06 -7.44
N LYS A 71 -0.81 16.10 -6.74
CA LYS A 71 -1.45 17.35 -6.30
C LYS A 71 -0.58 18.13 -5.31
N GLY A 72 0.05 17.45 -4.34
CA GLY A 72 1.03 18.08 -3.45
C GLY A 72 2.21 18.69 -4.23
N GLY A 73 2.65 18.02 -5.30
CA GLY A 73 3.64 18.54 -6.24
C GLY A 73 3.21 19.80 -6.98
N HIS A 74 1.97 19.84 -7.46
CA HIS A 74 1.43 21.04 -8.11
C HIS A 74 1.26 22.22 -7.14
N ALA A 75 0.87 21.95 -5.89
CA ALA A 75 0.86 22.97 -4.84
C ALA A 75 2.28 23.50 -4.58
N LEU A 76 3.28 22.61 -4.51
CA LEU A 76 4.69 22.98 -4.38
C LEU A 76 5.17 23.84 -5.56
N ASP A 77 4.81 23.46 -6.79
CA ASP A 77 5.11 24.20 -8.01
C ASP A 77 4.53 25.61 -8.00
N TYR A 78 3.27 25.75 -7.57
CA TYR A 78 2.62 27.04 -7.40
C TYR A 78 3.32 27.92 -6.37
N LEU A 79 3.65 27.39 -5.19
CA LEU A 79 4.38 28.13 -4.15
C LEU A 79 5.76 28.59 -4.64
N SER A 80 6.48 27.72 -5.37
CA SER A 80 7.78 28.02 -5.98
C SER A 80 7.68 29.13 -7.05
N LYS A 81 6.75 29.02 -8.01
CA LYS A 81 6.56 30.02 -9.08
C LYS A 81 6.21 31.42 -8.55
N ASN A 82 5.60 31.49 -7.37
CA ASN A 82 5.26 32.75 -6.70
C ASN A 82 6.32 33.20 -5.69
N ASN A 83 7.51 32.58 -5.67
CA ASN A 83 8.62 32.90 -4.76
C ASN A 83 8.23 32.90 -3.27
N LEU A 84 7.30 32.02 -2.89
CA LEU A 84 6.82 31.94 -1.51
C LEU A 84 7.71 31.05 -0.62
N ILE A 85 8.45 30.12 -1.23
CA ILE A 85 9.34 29.21 -0.51
C ILE A 85 10.63 29.92 -0.18
N ASN A 86 11.00 29.95 1.11
CA ASN A 86 12.31 30.44 1.53
C ASN A 86 13.29 29.26 1.66
N PRO A 87 14.20 29.06 0.68
CA PRO A 87 15.08 27.90 0.65
C PRO A 87 16.07 27.84 1.82
N GLU A 88 16.38 28.97 2.46
CA GLU A 88 17.27 29.04 3.63
C GLU A 88 16.62 28.50 4.90
N ASN A 89 15.28 28.43 4.94
CA ASN A 89 14.51 28.01 6.12
C ASN A 89 13.69 26.74 5.90
N SER A 90 13.44 26.35 4.66
CA SER A 90 12.64 25.17 4.33
C SER A 90 13.52 23.97 3.99
N TYR A 91 13.16 22.77 4.45
CA TYR A 91 13.55 21.53 3.77
C TYR A 91 12.36 21.02 2.95
N VAL A 92 12.52 20.89 1.64
CA VAL A 92 11.43 20.49 0.74
C VAL A 92 11.57 19.02 0.40
N TYR A 93 10.57 18.24 0.79
CA TYR A 93 10.45 16.82 0.47
C TYR A 93 9.21 16.57 -0.39
N TRP A 94 9.34 15.71 -1.39
CA TRP A 94 8.23 15.28 -2.23
C TRP A 94 8.15 13.75 -2.35
N SER A 95 7.02 13.20 -1.90
CA SER A 95 6.63 11.79 -2.00
C SER A 95 5.65 11.57 -3.14
N MET A 96 5.88 10.58 -4.00
CA MET A 96 5.01 10.35 -5.17
C MET A 96 4.84 8.88 -5.52
N HIS A 97 3.72 8.55 -6.16
CA HIS A 97 3.41 7.18 -6.62
C HIS A 97 3.94 6.91 -8.04
N GLN A 98 4.02 7.95 -8.86
CA GLN A 98 4.41 7.88 -10.27
C GLN A 98 5.37 9.02 -10.61
N TYR A 99 6.24 8.79 -11.60
CA TYR A 99 7.13 9.81 -12.12
C TYR A 99 6.35 10.90 -12.87
N THR A 100 6.74 12.16 -12.68
CA THR A 100 6.24 13.32 -13.43
C THR A 100 7.40 14.17 -13.93
N ASP A 101 7.23 14.80 -15.10
CA ASP A 101 8.26 15.67 -15.69
C ASP A 101 8.56 16.92 -14.86
N LEU A 102 7.68 17.27 -13.92
CA LEU A 102 7.91 18.35 -12.97
C LEU A 102 9.16 18.12 -12.09
N ILE A 103 9.63 16.88 -11.94
CA ILE A 103 10.89 16.56 -11.23
C ILE A 103 12.10 17.18 -11.93
N ASN A 104 12.05 17.40 -13.25
CA ASN A 104 13.12 18.09 -13.98
C ASN A 104 13.37 19.50 -13.45
N GLU A 105 12.34 20.12 -12.85
CA GLU A 105 12.36 21.46 -12.28
C GLU A 105 12.80 21.49 -10.81
N HIS A 106 13.38 20.41 -10.27
CA HIS A 106 13.75 20.27 -8.85
C HIS A 106 14.50 21.49 -8.26
N LYS A 107 15.39 22.14 -9.03
CA LYS A 107 16.10 23.35 -8.58
C LYS A 107 15.15 24.52 -8.31
N ARG A 108 14.22 24.77 -9.24
CA ARG A 108 13.21 25.82 -9.12
C ARG A 108 12.24 25.51 -7.99
N LEU A 109 11.85 24.25 -7.84
CA LEU A 109 11.01 23.77 -6.73
C LEU A 109 11.70 23.81 -5.37
N HIS A 110 12.99 24.15 -5.32
CA HIS A 110 13.84 24.05 -4.13
C HIS A 110 13.83 22.65 -3.50
N LEU A 111 13.56 21.63 -4.31
CA LEU A 111 13.37 20.25 -3.86
C LEU A 111 14.69 19.72 -3.27
N ASN A 112 14.68 19.42 -1.97
CA ASN A 112 15.83 18.87 -1.27
C ASN A 112 15.83 17.35 -1.30
N HIS A 113 14.65 16.73 -1.36
CA HIS A 113 14.52 15.29 -1.28
C HIS A 113 13.29 14.80 -2.04
N ILE A 114 13.46 13.74 -2.81
CA ILE A 114 12.38 13.03 -3.46
C ILE A 114 12.29 11.58 -2.99
N MET A 115 11.07 11.08 -2.84
CA MET A 115 10.79 9.66 -2.67
C MET A 115 9.88 9.18 -3.80
N ILE A 116 10.26 8.09 -4.42
CA ILE A 116 9.50 7.47 -5.50
C ILE A 116 9.75 5.95 -5.52
N PRO A 117 8.72 5.11 -5.75
CA PRO A 117 8.92 3.68 -5.97
C PRO A 117 9.87 3.42 -7.14
N GLU A 118 10.79 2.47 -6.98
CA GLU A 118 11.76 2.11 -8.03
C GLU A 118 11.06 1.71 -9.34
N THR A 119 9.91 1.04 -9.24
CA THR A 119 9.12 0.58 -10.40
C THR A 119 8.50 1.70 -11.21
N ALA A 120 8.41 2.91 -10.67
CA ALA A 120 7.93 4.08 -11.42
C ALA A 120 9.02 4.67 -12.35
N LEU A 121 10.26 4.17 -12.28
CA LEU A 121 11.42 4.72 -12.97
C LEU A 121 12.01 3.72 -13.98
N ASN A 122 12.11 4.16 -15.24
CA ASN A 122 13.03 3.55 -16.20
C ASN A 122 14.44 4.15 -16.03
N PHE A 123 15.43 3.61 -16.74
CA PHE A 123 16.82 4.07 -16.65
C PHE A 123 16.98 5.60 -16.84
N ALA A 124 16.33 6.18 -17.85
CA ALA A 124 16.40 7.62 -18.11
C ALA A 124 15.81 8.47 -16.97
N LYS A 125 14.69 8.02 -16.37
CA LYS A 125 14.04 8.68 -15.24
C LYS A 125 14.87 8.56 -13.95
N GLN A 126 15.56 7.44 -13.74
CA GLN A 126 16.50 7.28 -12.61
C GLN A 126 17.62 8.33 -12.66
N GLU A 127 18.17 8.61 -13.84
CA GLU A 127 19.20 9.65 -14.01
C GLU A 127 18.70 11.06 -13.66
N ILE A 128 17.41 11.34 -13.88
CA ILE A 128 16.80 12.61 -13.48
C ILE A 128 16.62 12.68 -11.96
N VAL A 129 16.07 11.63 -11.36
CA VAL A 129 15.87 11.54 -9.90
C VAL A 129 17.18 11.68 -9.14
N ARG A 130 18.28 11.11 -9.66
CA ARG A 130 19.64 11.22 -9.09
C ARG A 130 20.19 12.65 -9.03
N LYS A 131 19.61 13.59 -9.79
CA LYS A 131 20.01 15.01 -9.75
C LYS A 131 19.39 15.77 -8.58
N VAL A 132 18.35 15.23 -7.94
CA VAL A 132 17.80 15.79 -6.70
C VAL A 132 18.80 15.54 -5.57
N PRO A 133 19.07 16.52 -4.68
CA PRO A 133 20.14 16.39 -3.68
C PRO A 133 20.07 15.14 -2.80
N ASN A 134 18.85 14.70 -2.47
CA ASN A 134 18.59 13.43 -1.80
C ASN A 134 17.47 12.69 -2.55
N SER A 135 17.59 11.38 -2.68
CA SER A 135 16.55 10.53 -3.27
C SER A 135 16.41 9.21 -2.52
N THR A 136 15.18 8.84 -2.18
CA THR A 136 14.86 7.53 -1.60
C THR A 136 14.05 6.72 -2.60
N LEU A 137 14.63 5.61 -3.08
CA LEU A 137 13.92 4.67 -3.94
C LEU A 137 13.28 3.58 -3.08
N THR A 138 11.95 3.61 -2.99
CA THR A 138 11.20 2.65 -2.20
C THR A 138 10.82 1.42 -3.01
N PHE A 139 10.49 0.33 -2.31
CA PHE A 139 9.94 -0.85 -2.98
C PHE A 139 8.49 -0.62 -3.42
N ALA A 140 7.68 -0.05 -2.53
CA ALA A 140 6.31 0.37 -2.79
C ALA A 140 6.08 1.79 -2.26
N VAL A 141 4.88 2.31 -2.46
CA VAL A 141 4.46 3.55 -1.80
C VAL A 141 4.44 3.31 -0.29
N PRO A 142 5.00 4.21 0.54
CA PRO A 142 4.88 4.11 1.99
C PRO A 142 3.44 3.99 2.46
N THR A 143 3.16 2.99 3.29
CA THR A 143 1.87 2.78 3.94
C THR A 143 2.09 2.43 5.40
N SER A 144 1.12 2.74 6.26
CA SER A 144 1.19 2.37 7.68
C SER A 144 1.03 0.87 7.83
N ASN A 145 2.14 0.17 8.06
CA ASN A 145 2.10 -1.27 8.34
C ASN A 145 2.00 -1.50 9.85
N PRO A 146 1.13 -2.40 10.33
CA PRO A 146 0.97 -2.67 11.75
C PRO A 146 2.21 -3.35 12.34
N SER A 147 2.62 -2.97 13.53
CA SER A 147 3.59 -3.74 14.31
C SER A 147 3.09 -5.16 14.58
N GLU A 148 4.01 -6.08 14.91
CA GLU A 148 3.62 -7.45 15.30
C GLU A 148 2.70 -7.44 16.54
N GLN A 149 2.88 -6.48 17.45
CA GLN A 149 2.01 -6.31 18.62
C GLN A 149 0.58 -5.88 18.24
N GLU A 150 0.43 -5.00 17.25
CA GLU A 150 -0.88 -4.61 16.71
C GLU A 150 -1.55 -5.77 15.98
N LEU A 151 -0.79 -6.56 15.23
CA LEU A 151 -1.27 -7.80 14.61
C LEU A 151 -1.74 -8.81 15.66
N GLN A 152 -0.96 -9.00 16.74
CA GLN A 152 -1.32 -9.85 17.87
C GLN A 152 -2.60 -9.37 18.56
N LYS A 153 -2.70 -8.07 18.82
CA LYS A 153 -3.90 -7.47 19.43
C LYS A 153 -5.13 -7.66 18.56
N ALA A 154 -4.99 -7.45 17.25
CA ALA A 154 -6.06 -7.69 16.29
C ALA A 154 -6.51 -9.15 16.31
N TYR A 155 -5.56 -10.10 16.34
CA TYR A 155 -5.87 -11.51 16.50
C TYR A 155 -6.57 -11.80 17.82
N ASN A 156 -6.05 -11.34 18.96
CA ASN A 156 -6.65 -11.59 20.27
C ASN A 156 -8.10 -11.08 20.37
N ASN A 157 -8.36 -9.90 19.81
CA ASN A 157 -9.68 -9.28 19.78
C ASN A 157 -10.63 -9.86 18.70
N TRP A 158 -10.14 -10.76 17.85
CA TRP A 158 -10.97 -11.46 16.88
C TRP A 158 -11.83 -12.51 17.60
N ASP A 159 -13.05 -12.11 17.94
CA ASP A 159 -14.00 -12.91 18.72
C ASP A 159 -14.99 -13.64 17.79
N ILE A 160 -14.67 -14.89 17.46
CA ILE A 160 -15.50 -15.78 16.65
C ILE A 160 -15.50 -17.18 17.27
N SER A 161 -16.61 -17.91 17.14
CA SER A 161 -16.79 -19.24 17.76
C SER A 161 -15.75 -20.26 17.31
N ASP A 162 -15.39 -20.24 16.02
CA ASP A 162 -14.42 -21.15 15.41
C ASP A 162 -13.15 -20.40 14.98
N LYS A 163 -12.55 -19.66 15.91
CA LYS A 163 -11.27 -18.98 15.68
C LYS A 163 -10.18 -20.00 15.27
N PRO A 164 -9.42 -19.77 14.18
CA PRO A 164 -8.24 -20.60 13.88
C PRO A 164 -7.30 -20.65 15.09
N ALA A 165 -6.58 -21.75 15.31
CA ALA A 165 -5.64 -21.89 16.41
C ALA A 165 -4.22 -21.53 15.94
N LEU A 166 -3.38 -20.98 16.83
CA LEU A 166 -2.06 -20.47 16.42
C LEU A 166 -1.09 -21.55 15.95
N GLU A 167 -1.24 -22.76 16.47
CA GLU A 167 -0.47 -23.97 16.17
C GLU A 167 -0.94 -24.71 14.91
N GLY A 168 -2.08 -24.30 14.33
CA GLY A 168 -2.64 -24.94 13.15
C GLY A 168 -1.78 -24.75 11.90
N LYS A 169 -2.06 -25.56 10.88
CA LYS A 169 -1.47 -25.46 9.54
C LYS A 169 -2.50 -24.90 8.57
N TYR A 170 -2.15 -23.80 7.91
CA TYR A 170 -3.07 -23.05 7.07
C TYR A 170 -2.50 -22.71 5.71
N ILE A 171 -3.36 -22.79 4.70
CA ILE A 171 -3.15 -22.11 3.42
C ILE A 171 -4.13 -20.94 3.42
N ILE A 172 -3.62 -19.74 3.66
CA ILE A 172 -4.40 -18.51 3.69
C ILE A 172 -4.43 -17.94 2.28
N VAL A 173 -5.62 -17.68 1.75
CA VAL A 173 -5.87 -17.24 0.38
C VAL A 173 -6.59 -15.90 0.42
N MET A 174 -5.92 -14.86 -0.05
CA MET A 174 -6.55 -13.57 -0.34
C MET A 174 -7.07 -13.60 -1.77
N LEU A 175 -8.40 -13.54 -1.95
CA LEU A 175 -8.99 -13.51 -3.28
C LEU A 175 -8.67 -12.18 -3.97
N PRO A 176 -8.25 -12.19 -5.25
CA PRO A 176 -8.00 -10.98 -6.03
C PRO A 176 -9.19 -10.03 -6.11
N GLY A 177 -8.89 -8.74 -6.30
CA GLY A 177 -9.88 -7.72 -6.64
C GLY A 177 -9.91 -7.40 -8.14
N ASP A 178 -10.96 -6.71 -8.56
CA ASP A 178 -11.00 -6.01 -9.84
C ASP A 178 -10.08 -4.79 -9.77
N ALA A 179 -9.25 -4.56 -10.78
CA ALA A 179 -8.23 -3.51 -10.76
C ALA A 179 -8.23 -2.65 -12.03
N PRO A 180 -8.05 -1.32 -11.92
CA PRO A 180 -7.91 -0.46 -13.09
C PRO A 180 -6.59 -0.72 -13.81
N ASP A 181 -6.56 -0.56 -15.13
CA ASP A 181 -5.35 -0.43 -15.95
C ASP A 181 -4.89 1.04 -16.03
N ALA A 182 -3.84 1.29 -16.83
CA ALA A 182 -3.27 2.64 -16.97
C ALA A 182 -4.24 3.63 -17.66
N GLU A 183 -5.16 3.12 -18.48
CA GLU A 183 -6.20 3.87 -19.19
C GLU A 183 -7.47 4.07 -18.34
N GLY A 184 -7.52 3.49 -17.15
CA GLY A 184 -8.64 3.52 -16.22
C GLY A 184 -9.72 2.48 -16.51
N ASN A 185 -9.49 1.54 -17.44
CA ASN A 185 -10.40 0.42 -17.64
C ASN A 185 -10.24 -0.59 -16.50
N ILE A 186 -11.34 -1.12 -16.00
CA ILE A 186 -11.36 -2.11 -14.94
C ILE A 186 -11.17 -3.50 -15.53
N ARG A 187 -10.11 -4.18 -15.11
CA ARG A 187 -9.87 -5.60 -15.33
C ARG A 187 -10.47 -6.39 -14.18
N CYS A 188 -11.42 -7.28 -14.48
CA CYS A 188 -12.16 -8.01 -13.45
C CYS A 188 -11.47 -9.31 -13.03
N PHE A 189 -11.59 -9.68 -11.75
CA PHE A 189 -11.28 -11.03 -11.30
C PHE A 189 -12.45 -11.96 -11.61
N THR A 190 -12.29 -12.84 -12.60
CA THR A 190 -13.39 -13.64 -13.16
C THR A 190 -13.52 -15.01 -12.48
N LYS A 191 -14.65 -15.70 -12.70
CA LYS A 191 -14.83 -17.10 -12.27
C LYS A 191 -13.77 -18.04 -12.84
N LYS A 192 -13.35 -17.83 -14.09
CA LYS A 192 -12.27 -18.58 -14.73
C LYS A 192 -10.94 -18.37 -13.98
N SER A 193 -10.61 -17.12 -13.67
CA SER A 193 -9.40 -16.81 -12.88
C SER A 193 -9.47 -17.41 -11.46
N ALA A 194 -10.67 -17.50 -10.87
CA ALA A 194 -10.89 -18.20 -9.60
C ALA A 194 -10.69 -19.72 -9.71
N GLU A 195 -11.08 -20.35 -10.82
CA GLU A 195 -10.78 -21.76 -11.10
C GLU A 195 -9.27 -22.00 -11.23
N ASP A 196 -8.56 -21.10 -11.91
CA ASP A 196 -7.09 -21.18 -12.05
C ASP A 196 -6.39 -21.04 -10.69
N LEU A 197 -6.87 -20.13 -9.83
CA LEU A 197 -6.39 -20.03 -8.44
C LEU A 197 -6.69 -21.31 -7.65
N PHE A 198 -7.89 -21.87 -7.81
CA PHE A 198 -8.29 -23.09 -7.12
C PHE A 198 -7.38 -24.27 -7.46
N VAL A 199 -7.02 -24.45 -8.74
CA VAL A 199 -6.09 -25.50 -9.18
C VAL A 199 -4.74 -25.37 -8.46
N LYS A 200 -4.21 -24.16 -8.35
CA LYS A 200 -2.93 -23.87 -7.67
C LYS A 200 -3.00 -24.11 -6.16
N VAL A 201 -4.07 -23.64 -5.53
CA VAL A 201 -4.35 -23.84 -4.10
C VAL A 201 -4.49 -25.34 -3.78
N LYS A 202 -5.23 -26.08 -4.60
CA LYS A 202 -5.41 -27.53 -4.46
C LYS A 202 -4.08 -28.27 -4.62
N ALA A 203 -3.27 -27.93 -5.61
CA ALA A 203 -1.96 -28.56 -5.82
C ALA A 203 -1.04 -28.35 -4.60
N LEU A 204 -1.05 -27.16 -4.00
CA LEU A 204 -0.32 -26.88 -2.77
C LEU A 204 -0.87 -27.69 -1.59
N TRP A 205 -2.18 -27.75 -1.42
CA TRP A 205 -2.84 -28.53 -0.37
C TRP A 205 -2.56 -30.04 -0.48
N ASP A 206 -2.55 -30.59 -1.69
CA ASP A 206 -2.14 -31.97 -1.94
C ASP A 206 -0.68 -32.19 -1.52
N LYS A 207 0.21 -31.22 -1.82
CA LYS A 207 1.64 -31.28 -1.47
C LYS A 207 1.90 -31.19 0.04
N THR A 208 1.04 -30.52 0.80
CA THR A 208 1.15 -30.47 2.27
C THR A 208 0.60 -31.74 2.95
N GLY A 209 0.17 -32.75 2.17
CA GLY A 209 -0.38 -33.98 2.73
C GLY A 209 -1.83 -33.84 3.17
N LYS A 210 -2.54 -32.82 2.68
CA LYS A 210 -3.97 -32.58 2.95
C LYS A 210 -4.32 -32.30 4.41
N ASP A 211 -3.33 -31.95 5.22
CA ASP A 211 -3.47 -31.68 6.65
C ASP A 211 -3.82 -30.21 6.95
N SER A 212 -3.66 -29.34 5.96
CA SER A 212 -3.80 -27.90 6.11
C SER A 212 -5.26 -27.48 5.91
N THR A 213 -5.75 -26.57 6.74
CA THR A 213 -7.05 -25.93 6.53
C THR A 213 -6.89 -24.73 5.61
N ILE A 214 -7.76 -24.58 4.61
CA ILE A 214 -7.71 -23.44 3.72
C ILE A 214 -8.52 -22.30 4.33
N ILE A 215 -7.90 -21.13 4.54
CA ILE A 215 -8.62 -19.94 4.98
C ILE A 215 -8.73 -19.00 3.80
N VAL A 216 -9.94 -18.60 3.45
CA VAL A 216 -10.20 -17.73 2.31
C VAL A 216 -10.75 -16.40 2.81
N GLN A 217 -10.21 -15.29 2.32
CA GLN A 217 -10.77 -13.96 2.54
C GLN A 217 -10.81 -13.22 1.20
N ASN A 218 -11.95 -12.62 0.86
CA ASN A 218 -12.04 -11.68 -0.24
C ASN A 218 -11.67 -10.25 0.20
N GLY A 219 -11.64 -9.34 -0.76
CA GLY A 219 -11.36 -7.92 -0.54
C GLY A 219 -12.48 -7.01 -1.05
N PRO A 220 -12.38 -5.69 -0.78
CA PRO A 220 -13.42 -4.70 -1.13
C PRO A 220 -13.68 -4.55 -2.64
N ARG A 221 -12.81 -5.10 -3.49
CA ARG A 221 -12.90 -5.06 -4.95
C ARG A 221 -13.17 -6.43 -5.59
N THR A 222 -13.21 -7.51 -4.82
CA THR A 222 -13.41 -8.87 -5.37
C THR A 222 -14.81 -8.99 -5.97
N GLY A 223 -14.91 -9.31 -7.27
CA GLY A 223 -16.19 -9.51 -7.95
C GLY A 223 -17.14 -8.31 -7.87
N LYS A 224 -16.59 -7.09 -7.76
CA LYS A 224 -17.36 -5.86 -7.57
C LYS A 224 -18.07 -5.44 -8.86
N HIS A 225 -17.41 -5.62 -10.00
CA HIS A 225 -17.89 -5.17 -11.30
C HIS A 225 -18.32 -6.33 -12.20
N ASP A 226 -19.25 -6.06 -13.12
CA ASP A 226 -19.70 -7.01 -14.11
C ASP A 226 -18.63 -7.22 -15.20
N PRO A 227 -18.05 -8.43 -15.34
CA PRO A 227 -17.05 -8.70 -16.37
C PRO A 227 -17.62 -8.67 -17.80
N SER A 228 -18.95 -8.67 -17.96
CA SER A 228 -19.63 -8.56 -19.26
C SER A 228 -19.96 -7.12 -19.65
N SER A 229 -19.61 -6.13 -18.81
CA SER A 229 -19.90 -4.73 -19.09
C SER A 229 -19.18 -4.25 -20.35
N LYS A 230 -19.90 -3.50 -21.20
CA LYS A 230 -19.35 -2.93 -22.44
C LYS A 230 -18.51 -1.67 -22.18
N ASP A 231 -18.83 -0.93 -21.12
CA ASP A 231 -18.04 0.20 -20.68
C ASP A 231 -17.01 -0.29 -19.66
N LEU A 232 -15.78 -0.49 -20.12
CA LEU A 232 -14.71 -0.97 -19.24
C LEU A 232 -14.18 0.12 -18.32
N LYS A 233 -14.40 1.42 -18.59
CA LYS A 233 -13.96 2.51 -17.70
C LYS A 233 -14.92 2.70 -16.54
N HIS A 234 -16.21 2.48 -16.78
CA HIS A 234 -17.27 2.59 -15.78
C HIS A 234 -18.16 1.35 -15.81
N PRO A 235 -17.61 0.14 -15.55
CA PRO A 235 -18.39 -1.07 -15.61
C PRO A 235 -19.47 -1.06 -14.52
N GLN A 236 -20.57 -1.74 -14.78
CA GLN A 236 -21.65 -1.89 -13.82
C GLN A 236 -21.14 -2.51 -12.51
N VAL A 237 -21.43 -1.85 -11.39
CA VAL A 237 -21.18 -2.41 -10.05
C VAL A 237 -22.29 -3.41 -9.71
N ILE A 238 -21.92 -4.64 -9.41
CA ILE A 238 -22.84 -5.75 -9.10
C ILE A 238 -22.74 -6.24 -7.65
N CYS A 239 -21.69 -5.85 -6.92
CA CYS A 239 -21.55 -6.13 -5.50
C CYS A 239 -20.76 -5.02 -4.80
N THR A 240 -21.35 -4.38 -3.78
CA THR A 240 -20.67 -3.35 -2.99
C THR A 240 -20.03 -3.90 -1.71
N HIS A 241 -20.23 -5.19 -1.42
CA HIS A 241 -19.87 -5.84 -0.15
C HIS A 241 -20.51 -5.16 1.07
N GLU A 242 -21.66 -4.51 0.90
CA GLU A 242 -22.36 -3.78 1.97
C GLU A 242 -23.54 -4.59 2.51
N TYR A 243 -23.76 -4.51 3.82
CA TYR A 243 -24.97 -5.00 4.49
C TYR A 243 -25.34 -4.06 5.64
N LYS A 244 -26.61 -3.94 5.99
CA LYS A 244 -27.03 -3.11 7.12
C LYS A 244 -26.90 -3.87 8.44
N LYS A 245 -26.66 -3.13 9.52
CA LYS A 245 -26.68 -3.70 10.87
C LYS A 245 -27.99 -4.43 11.15
N GLY A 246 -27.90 -5.71 11.49
CA GLY A 246 -29.06 -6.59 11.70
C GLY A 246 -29.46 -7.42 10.48
N GLU A 247 -28.88 -7.16 9.31
CA GLU A 247 -28.97 -8.03 8.13
C GLU A 247 -27.91 -9.13 8.18
N ASP A 248 -28.13 -10.19 7.40
CA ASP A 248 -27.19 -11.28 7.23
C ASP A 248 -26.03 -10.85 6.32
N GLU A 249 -24.80 -10.93 6.83
CA GLU A 249 -23.58 -10.60 6.09
C GLU A 249 -23.39 -11.46 4.82
N LEU A 250 -24.02 -12.65 4.76
CA LEU A 250 -23.95 -13.54 3.59
C LEU A 250 -24.60 -12.93 2.34
N GLN A 251 -25.46 -11.92 2.52
CA GLN A 251 -26.05 -11.16 1.41
C GLN A 251 -25.00 -10.30 0.68
N ALA A 252 -23.91 -9.94 1.35
CA ALA A 252 -22.83 -9.12 0.83
C ALA A 252 -21.71 -9.94 0.17
N VAL A 253 -21.87 -11.25 -0.05
CA VAL A 253 -20.85 -12.10 -0.68
C VAL A 253 -20.98 -12.06 -2.21
N ASP A 254 -19.88 -11.74 -2.90
CA ASP A 254 -19.81 -11.71 -4.36
C ASP A 254 -19.86 -13.12 -5.01
N GLN A 255 -20.23 -13.16 -6.29
CA GLN A 255 -20.43 -14.41 -7.03
C GLN A 255 -19.14 -15.18 -7.33
N VAL A 256 -17.98 -14.50 -7.35
CA VAL A 256 -16.69 -15.13 -7.64
C VAL A 256 -16.15 -15.80 -6.38
N SER A 257 -16.30 -15.16 -5.21
CA SER A 257 -16.00 -15.77 -3.91
C SER A 257 -16.89 -16.98 -3.61
N LYS A 258 -18.19 -16.91 -3.95
CA LYS A 258 -19.10 -18.09 -3.88
C LYS A 258 -18.59 -19.22 -4.77
N HIS A 259 -18.28 -18.93 -6.03
CA HIS A 259 -17.74 -19.92 -6.97
C HIS A 259 -16.47 -20.60 -6.45
N PHE A 260 -15.52 -19.82 -5.91
CA PHE A 260 -14.27 -20.35 -5.36
C PHE A 260 -14.51 -21.29 -4.17
N THR A 261 -15.38 -20.91 -3.24
CA THR A 261 -15.68 -21.73 -2.05
C THR A 261 -16.51 -22.97 -2.41
N GLU A 262 -17.39 -22.90 -3.41
CA GLU A 262 -18.08 -24.07 -3.98
C GLU A 262 -17.10 -25.09 -4.58
N LEU A 263 -16.03 -24.64 -5.25
CA LEU A 263 -14.98 -25.54 -5.75
C LEU A 263 -14.27 -26.27 -4.60
N LEU A 264 -13.96 -25.59 -3.49
CA LEU A 264 -13.39 -26.21 -2.29
C LEU A 264 -14.35 -27.25 -1.69
N ALA A 265 -15.63 -26.89 -1.52
CA ALA A 265 -16.66 -27.76 -0.96
C ALA A 265 -16.89 -29.00 -1.83
N LYS A 266 -17.02 -28.83 -3.16
CA LYS A 266 -17.19 -29.92 -4.13
C LYS A 266 -16.04 -30.93 -4.09
N ASN A 267 -14.83 -30.46 -3.79
CA ASN A 267 -13.63 -31.29 -3.67
C ASN A 267 -13.37 -31.79 -2.25
N LYS A 268 -14.30 -31.55 -1.30
CA LYS A 268 -14.21 -31.98 0.10
C LYS A 268 -12.94 -31.47 0.82
N ILE A 269 -12.50 -30.27 0.46
CA ILE A 269 -11.35 -29.61 1.10
C ILE A 269 -11.86 -28.84 2.32
N ASN A 270 -11.23 -29.02 3.48
CA ASN A 270 -11.60 -28.27 4.68
C ASN A 270 -11.24 -26.79 4.51
N TYR A 271 -12.21 -25.89 4.67
CA TYR A 271 -11.98 -24.46 4.55
C TYR A 271 -12.79 -23.61 5.53
N LYS A 272 -12.31 -22.39 5.77
CA LYS A 272 -13.05 -21.31 6.44
C LYS A 272 -13.06 -20.10 5.51
N PHE A 273 -14.23 -19.51 5.29
CA PHE A 273 -14.36 -18.29 4.49
C PHE A 273 -14.72 -17.11 5.41
N PHE A 274 -13.98 -16.02 5.27
CA PHE A 274 -14.23 -14.77 5.97
C PHE A 274 -14.53 -13.69 4.94
N ASN A 275 -15.80 -13.29 4.85
CA ASN A 275 -16.21 -12.27 3.91
C ASN A 275 -15.71 -10.89 4.38
N PHE A 276 -15.02 -10.16 3.51
CA PHE A 276 -14.82 -8.74 3.68
C PHE A 276 -16.15 -8.05 3.45
N THR A 277 -16.56 -7.20 4.38
CA THR A 277 -17.82 -6.47 4.27
C THR A 277 -17.68 -5.03 4.76
N PHE A 278 -18.65 -4.22 4.37
CA PHE A 278 -18.91 -2.92 4.94
C PHE A 278 -20.26 -2.98 5.66
N GLN A 279 -20.23 -2.96 6.99
CA GLN A 279 -21.45 -2.83 7.78
C GLN A 279 -21.91 -1.37 7.76
N ILE A 280 -23.16 -1.17 7.39
CA ILE A 280 -23.81 0.14 7.40
C ILE A 280 -24.61 0.30 8.71
N ASP A 281 -24.19 1.24 9.55
CA ASP A 281 -24.83 1.63 10.81
C ASP A 281 -25.25 3.10 10.76
N GLY A 282 -26.44 3.36 10.21
CA GLY A 282 -26.89 4.71 9.86
C GLY A 282 -26.06 5.29 8.72
N GLU A 283 -25.45 6.46 8.94
CA GLU A 283 -24.53 7.10 7.98
C GLU A 283 -23.09 6.56 8.07
N LYS A 284 -22.80 5.74 9.09
CA LYS A 284 -21.45 5.18 9.30
C LYS A 284 -21.27 3.92 8.48
N LYS A 285 -20.19 3.89 7.71
CA LYS A 285 -19.71 2.72 6.98
C LYS A 285 -18.49 2.14 7.68
N VAL A 286 -18.61 0.94 8.24
CA VAL A 286 -17.55 0.27 9.01
C VAL A 286 -17.02 -0.92 8.22
N ALA A 287 -15.75 -0.88 7.83
CA ALA A 287 -15.09 -2.00 7.15
C ALA A 287 -14.82 -3.14 8.15
N GLN A 288 -15.20 -4.35 7.77
CA GLN A 288 -14.93 -5.57 8.50
C GLN A 288 -13.99 -6.44 7.68
N SER A 289 -12.81 -6.70 8.24
CA SER A 289 -11.77 -7.51 7.61
C SER A 289 -11.00 -8.27 8.67
N VAL A 290 -10.64 -9.52 8.36
CA VAL A 290 -9.83 -10.37 9.23
C VAL A 290 -8.36 -10.42 8.76
N PHE A 291 -7.95 -9.52 7.86
CA PHE A 291 -6.62 -9.55 7.24
C PHE A 291 -5.49 -9.51 8.28
N ASN A 292 -5.56 -8.58 9.24
CA ASN A 292 -4.54 -8.46 10.28
C ASN A 292 -4.47 -9.71 11.19
N PRO A 293 -5.60 -10.25 11.71
CA PRO A 293 -5.59 -11.55 12.39
C PRO A 293 -4.99 -12.68 11.56
N LEU A 294 -5.30 -12.78 10.27
CA LEU A 294 -4.76 -13.81 9.39
C LEU A 294 -3.26 -13.63 9.12
N LEU A 295 -2.79 -12.39 8.97
CA LEU A 295 -1.37 -12.11 8.82
C LEU A 295 -0.61 -12.50 10.08
N TYR A 296 -1.14 -12.21 11.28
CA TYR A 296 -0.57 -12.68 12.54
C TYR A 296 -0.52 -14.20 12.62
N LEU A 297 -1.62 -14.88 12.28
CA LEU A 297 -1.71 -16.33 12.27
C LEU A 297 -0.62 -16.96 11.38
N ALA A 298 -0.36 -16.35 10.22
CA ALA A 298 0.66 -16.81 9.29
C ALA A 298 2.09 -16.73 9.87
N THR A 299 2.36 -15.82 10.81
CA THR A 299 3.70 -15.70 11.42
C THR A 299 3.99 -16.80 12.45
N LYS A 300 2.97 -17.53 12.92
CA LYS A 300 3.12 -18.47 14.05
C LYS A 300 3.51 -19.89 13.67
N ASN A 301 3.38 -20.24 12.40
CA ASN A 301 3.80 -21.55 11.90
C ASN A 301 4.50 -21.38 10.55
N ASN A 302 5.74 -21.85 10.44
CA ASN A 302 6.53 -21.79 9.21
C ASN A 302 5.97 -22.67 8.08
N HIS A 303 5.02 -23.56 8.40
CA HIS A 303 4.25 -24.34 7.44
C HIS A 303 2.97 -23.64 6.96
N ASN A 304 2.67 -22.44 7.45
CA ASN A 304 1.58 -21.63 6.92
C ASN A 304 2.02 -20.94 5.63
N TYR A 305 1.15 -21.01 4.62
CA TYR A 305 1.31 -20.31 3.36
C TYR A 305 0.31 -19.16 3.29
N PHE A 306 0.74 -18.05 2.73
CA PHE A 306 -0.07 -16.88 2.47
C PHE A 306 -0.05 -16.59 0.96
N ILE A 307 -1.15 -16.94 0.31
CA ILE A 307 -1.38 -16.71 -1.10
C ILE A 307 -2.02 -15.34 -1.27
N LEU A 308 -1.32 -14.43 -1.95
CA LEU A 308 -1.77 -13.06 -2.19
C LEU A 308 -1.95 -12.77 -3.69
N PRO A 309 -2.87 -11.87 -4.06
CA PRO A 309 -3.12 -11.52 -5.45
C PRO A 309 -2.06 -10.54 -5.96
N GLY A 310 -1.51 -10.82 -7.14
CA GLY A 310 -0.45 -10.02 -7.76
C GLY A 310 -0.87 -8.60 -8.15
N GLU A 311 -2.18 -8.34 -8.27
CA GLU A 311 -2.70 -6.98 -8.47
C GLU A 311 -2.64 -6.11 -7.20
N SER A 312 -2.50 -6.71 -6.02
CA SER A 312 -2.45 -5.98 -4.75
C SER A 312 -1.02 -5.57 -4.41
N VAL A 313 -0.60 -4.43 -4.97
CA VAL A 313 0.69 -3.80 -4.69
C VAL A 313 0.93 -3.58 -3.20
N SER A 314 -0.10 -3.19 -2.45
CA SER A 314 -0.01 -2.99 -1.00
C SER A 314 0.33 -4.29 -0.26
N MET A 315 -0.29 -5.41 -0.64
CA MET A 315 0.02 -6.72 -0.04
C MET A 315 1.41 -7.22 -0.42
N ILE A 316 1.84 -7.03 -1.67
CA ILE A 316 3.20 -7.35 -2.11
C ILE A 316 4.23 -6.53 -1.31
N GLY A 317 3.93 -5.26 -1.01
CA GLY A 317 4.74 -4.42 -0.15
C GLY A 317 4.77 -4.86 1.32
N GLN A 318 3.60 -5.19 1.87
CA GLN A 318 3.40 -5.39 3.30
C GLN A 318 3.77 -6.80 3.78
N ILE A 319 3.24 -7.85 3.16
CA ILE A 319 3.33 -9.23 3.69
C ILE A 319 4.79 -9.71 3.85
N PRO A 320 5.71 -9.42 2.91
CA PRO A 320 7.12 -9.80 3.07
C PRO A 320 7.85 -9.15 4.26
N LEU A 321 7.26 -8.15 4.93
CA LEU A 321 7.80 -7.63 6.20
C LEU A 321 7.59 -8.61 7.36
N TYR A 322 6.65 -9.56 7.24
CA TYR A 322 6.27 -10.47 8.32
C TYR A 322 6.65 -11.92 8.02
N LEU A 323 6.54 -12.34 6.77
CA LEU A 323 6.70 -13.73 6.36
C LEU A 323 7.96 -13.93 5.52
N SER A 324 8.49 -15.16 5.57
CA SER A 324 9.59 -15.56 4.69
C SER A 324 9.09 -15.80 3.26
N PRO A 325 9.94 -15.67 2.23
CA PRO A 325 9.52 -15.82 0.83
C PRO A 325 8.88 -17.18 0.52
N SER A 326 9.33 -18.26 1.17
CA SER A 326 8.74 -19.60 1.03
C SER A 326 7.30 -19.70 1.53
N GLN A 327 6.87 -18.77 2.37
CA GLN A 327 5.50 -18.68 2.88
C GLN A 327 4.64 -17.70 2.07
N VAL A 328 5.24 -16.83 1.25
CA VAL A 328 4.53 -15.78 0.51
C VAL A 328 4.42 -16.17 -0.96
N LEU A 329 3.23 -16.58 -1.38
CA LEU A 329 2.98 -17.09 -2.72
C LEU A 329 2.10 -16.11 -3.51
N VAL A 330 2.58 -15.61 -4.64
CA VAL A 330 1.81 -14.67 -5.46
C VAL A 330 1.06 -15.42 -6.56
N PHE A 331 -0.26 -15.21 -6.61
CA PHE A 331 -1.09 -15.60 -7.74
C PHE A 331 -1.22 -14.43 -8.72
N LYS A 332 -1.09 -14.69 -10.02
CA LYS A 332 -1.27 -13.68 -11.08
C LYS A 332 -2.71 -13.78 -11.63
N PRO A 333 -3.66 -12.94 -11.17
CA PRO A 333 -5.03 -12.94 -11.69
C PRO A 333 -5.14 -12.24 -13.04
N ASP A 334 -6.24 -12.46 -13.75
CA ASP A 334 -6.55 -11.76 -15.01
C ASP A 334 -6.72 -10.23 -14.81
N SER A 335 -7.09 -9.83 -13.58
CA SER A 335 -7.19 -8.43 -13.15
C SER A 335 -5.83 -7.74 -12.98
N MET A 336 -4.71 -8.47 -13.02
CA MET A 336 -3.38 -7.89 -12.93
C MET A 336 -2.99 -7.19 -14.24
N ASN A 337 -2.46 -5.96 -14.13
CA ASN A 337 -1.94 -5.18 -15.24
C ASN A 337 -0.39 -5.16 -15.22
N GLU A 338 0.21 -4.47 -16.18
CA GLU A 338 1.66 -4.37 -16.38
C GLU A 338 2.36 -3.65 -15.21
N SER A 339 1.72 -2.63 -14.64
CA SER A 339 2.25 -1.91 -13.47
C SER A 339 2.33 -2.82 -12.25
N HIS A 340 1.31 -3.65 -12.03
CA HIS A 340 1.32 -4.68 -10.98
C HIS A 340 2.39 -5.74 -11.24
N GLN A 341 2.51 -6.21 -12.49
CA GLN A 341 3.54 -7.18 -12.89
C GLN A 341 4.95 -6.66 -12.60
N THR A 342 5.21 -5.37 -12.87
CA THR A 342 6.52 -4.74 -12.60
C THR A 342 6.89 -4.79 -11.11
N ILE A 343 5.93 -4.57 -10.21
CA ILE A 343 6.15 -4.63 -8.76
C ILE A 343 6.35 -6.07 -8.28
N LEU A 344 5.58 -7.01 -8.83
CA LEU A 344 5.79 -8.43 -8.59
C LEU A 344 7.19 -8.88 -9.03
N ASP A 345 7.63 -8.50 -10.23
CA ASP A 345 8.95 -8.85 -10.76
C ASP A 345 10.06 -8.27 -9.91
N LEU A 346 9.91 -7.02 -9.43
CA LEU A 346 10.86 -6.44 -8.49
C LEU A 346 10.87 -7.21 -7.16
N GLY A 347 9.70 -7.59 -6.64
CA GLY A 347 9.58 -8.37 -5.39
C GLY A 347 10.24 -9.74 -5.51
N PHE A 348 10.03 -10.42 -6.63
CA PHE A 348 10.66 -11.70 -6.93
C PHE A 348 12.18 -11.54 -7.10
N LYS A 349 12.64 -10.56 -7.88
CA LYS A 349 14.07 -10.27 -8.08
C LYS A 349 14.80 -9.95 -6.76
N ARG A 350 14.16 -9.19 -5.87
CA ARG A 350 14.69 -8.87 -4.52
C ARG A 350 14.58 -10.03 -3.54
N GLY A 351 13.95 -11.14 -3.94
CA GLY A 351 13.83 -12.33 -3.13
C GLY A 351 12.73 -12.30 -2.09
N TYR A 352 11.78 -11.36 -2.16
CA TYR A 352 10.77 -11.15 -1.13
C TYR A 352 9.56 -12.08 -1.24
N VAL A 353 9.26 -12.57 -2.44
CA VAL A 353 8.07 -13.38 -2.72
C VAL A 353 8.41 -14.55 -3.64
N SER A 354 7.65 -15.63 -3.51
CA SER A 354 7.62 -16.75 -4.45
C SER A 354 6.36 -16.64 -5.33
N CYS A 355 6.38 -17.28 -6.50
CA CYS A 355 5.27 -17.23 -7.47
C CYS A 355 4.78 -18.62 -7.82
N PHE A 356 3.52 -18.72 -8.25
CA PHE A 356 3.06 -19.92 -8.95
C PHE A 356 3.52 -19.90 -10.41
N ALA A 357 4.07 -21.02 -10.86
CA ALA A 357 4.22 -21.36 -12.27
C ALA A 357 2.85 -21.67 -12.91
N ASP A 358 2.81 -21.72 -14.24
CA ASP A 358 1.60 -22.07 -15.00
C ASP A 358 1.10 -23.49 -14.71
N ASN A 359 2.03 -24.42 -14.45
CA ASN A 359 1.72 -25.79 -14.05
C ASN A 359 1.31 -25.94 -12.56
N GLY A 360 1.18 -24.83 -11.83
CA GLY A 360 0.84 -24.80 -10.42
C GLY A 360 1.97 -25.11 -9.45
N SER A 361 3.19 -25.40 -9.93
CA SER A 361 4.35 -25.50 -9.05
C SER A 361 4.75 -24.13 -8.47
N VAL A 362 5.47 -24.13 -7.35
CA VAL A 362 6.00 -22.92 -6.72
C VAL A 362 7.40 -22.65 -7.25
N ILE A 363 7.62 -21.45 -7.76
CA ILE A 363 8.92 -20.91 -8.16
C ILE A 363 9.40 -20.02 -7.01
N ASN A 364 10.55 -20.36 -6.44
CA ASN A 364 11.21 -19.55 -5.43
C ASN A 364 12.22 -18.61 -6.09
N PRO A 365 12.48 -17.43 -5.49
CA PRO A 365 13.53 -16.55 -5.98
C PRO A 365 14.91 -17.12 -5.65
N GLU A 366 15.91 -16.79 -6.48
CA GLU A 366 17.30 -17.27 -6.31
C GLU A 366 17.90 -16.84 -4.97
N ASN A 367 17.67 -15.59 -4.57
CA ASN A 367 18.20 -15.00 -3.35
C ASN A 367 17.08 -14.68 -2.36
N ALA A 368 16.38 -15.73 -1.89
CA ALA A 368 15.25 -15.59 -0.97
C ALA A 368 15.66 -14.84 0.31
N THR A 369 15.02 -13.70 0.57
CA THR A 369 15.21 -12.91 1.78
C THR A 369 13.90 -12.31 2.24
N LYS A 370 13.68 -12.30 3.55
CA LYS A 370 12.59 -11.54 4.15
C LYS A 370 12.88 -10.04 3.97
N ARG A 371 11.84 -9.23 3.76
CA ARG A 371 11.99 -7.78 3.71
C ARG A 371 12.24 -7.26 5.12
N SER A 372 13.34 -6.53 5.32
CA SER A 372 13.79 -6.08 6.63
C SER A 372 13.40 -4.64 6.99
N ALA A 373 13.06 -3.81 6.00
CA ALA A 373 12.77 -2.40 6.19
C ALA A 373 11.41 -2.01 5.59
N ASP A 374 10.59 -1.37 6.42
CA ASP A 374 9.38 -0.66 6.02
C ASP A 374 9.75 0.61 5.25
N ASP A 375 9.12 0.85 4.10
CA ASP A 375 9.38 2.04 3.27
C ASP A 375 9.09 3.33 4.06
N ALA A 376 8.04 3.35 4.89
CA ALA A 376 7.70 4.54 5.68
C ALA A 376 8.78 4.88 6.72
N VAL A 377 9.35 3.86 7.37
CA VAL A 377 10.43 4.01 8.35
C VAL A 377 11.73 4.45 7.67
N GLN A 378 12.05 3.85 6.52
CA GLN A 378 13.24 4.23 5.74
C GLN A 378 13.14 5.69 5.27
N VAL A 379 11.98 6.07 4.73
CA VAL A 379 11.71 7.42 4.24
C VAL A 379 11.80 8.45 5.37
N ALA A 380 11.19 8.19 6.52
CA ALA A 380 11.27 9.08 7.67
C ALA A 380 12.72 9.32 8.12
N ARG A 381 13.52 8.25 8.21
CA ARG A 381 14.95 8.34 8.55
C ARG A 381 15.72 9.16 7.52
N ASP A 382 15.46 8.97 6.23
CA ASP A 382 16.17 9.71 5.18
C ASP A 382 15.81 11.20 5.19
N ILE A 383 14.54 11.54 5.46
CA ILE A 383 14.07 12.91 5.64
C ILE A 383 14.81 13.57 6.81
N GLU A 384 14.87 12.89 7.96
CA GLU A 384 15.56 13.36 9.17
C GLU A 384 17.02 13.66 8.90
N GLN A 385 17.74 12.70 8.35
CA GLN A 385 19.16 12.86 8.04
C GLN A 385 19.40 13.99 7.05
N GLY A 386 18.56 14.11 6.02
CA GLY A 386 18.68 15.19 5.05
C GLY A 386 18.37 16.56 5.65
N TYR A 387 17.36 16.65 6.51
CA TYR A 387 17.01 17.85 7.26
C TYR A 387 18.15 18.30 8.18
N GLU A 388 18.71 17.37 8.97
CA GLU A 388 19.85 17.63 9.84
C GLU A 388 21.08 18.06 9.03
N ARG A 389 21.42 17.38 7.93
CA ARG A 389 22.54 17.79 7.06
C ARG A 389 22.39 19.22 6.56
N LYS A 390 21.17 19.64 6.22
CA LYS A 390 20.90 21.00 5.74
C LYS A 390 21.09 22.05 6.83
N PHE A 391 20.62 21.80 8.06
CA PHE A 391 20.55 22.83 9.10
C PHE A 391 21.59 22.72 10.23
N SER A 392 22.22 21.56 10.42
CA SER A 392 23.24 21.36 11.46
C SER A 392 24.64 21.82 11.01
N ASN A 393 24.90 21.87 9.70
CA ASN A 393 26.17 22.38 9.16
C ASN A 393 26.33 23.92 9.24
N ALA A 394 25.29 24.64 9.69
CA ALA A 394 25.35 26.10 9.86
C ALA A 394 26.19 26.55 11.08
N LYS A 395 26.73 25.63 11.89
CA LYS A 395 27.56 25.96 13.09
C LYS A 395 29.07 25.85 12.89
N PHE A 396 29.57 25.33 11.77
CA PHE A 396 31.01 25.06 11.58
C PHE A 396 31.73 26.03 10.64
N HIS A 397 31.12 27.14 10.22
CA HIS A 397 31.77 28.16 9.37
C HIS A 397 31.85 29.55 10.03
N SER A 398 31.78 29.60 11.37
CA SER A 398 32.18 30.77 12.15
C SER A 398 33.30 30.36 13.12
N ILE A 399 34.51 30.26 12.61
CA ILE A 399 35.75 30.46 13.39
C ILE A 399 36.56 31.50 12.63
#